data_AF-A0A0F9QCS8-F1
#
_entry.id   AF-A0A0F9QCS8-F1
#
_cell.length_a   1.000
_cell.length_b   1.000
_cell.length_c   1.000
_cell.angle_alpha   90.00
_cell.angle_beta   90.00
_cell.angle_gamma   90.00
#
_symmetry.space_group_name_H-M   'P 1'
#
loop_
_entity.id
_entity.type
_entity.pdbx_description
1 polymer ?
#
loop_
_entity_poly.entity_id
_entity_poly.type
_entity_poly.pdbx_seq_one_letter_code
_entity_poly.pdbx_strand_id
1 'polypeptide(L)'
;MEQSEVRAWLQDNATMQPNIELAPAELDHIAMCMHHIWQWYFEGRPLGDFLTAVVQDKFAEACVRADDVNRKAFYLYALFLANKIGFNYRDKALGKKKEGD
;
A
#
# COMPACT_ATOMS: atom_id res chain seq x y z
N MET A 1 -1.90 -12.97 4.41
CA MET A 1 -2.93 -12.61 3.44
C MET A 1 -2.33 -12.93 2.11
N GLU A 2 -2.95 -13.81 1.36
CA GLU A 2 -2.45 -14.19 0.04
C GLU A 2 -2.65 -13.03 -0.94
N GLN A 3 -1.80 -12.94 -1.96
CA GLN A 3 -1.91 -11.89 -2.98
C GLN A 3 -3.26 -11.93 -3.70
N SER A 4 -3.87 -13.11 -3.86
CA SER A 4 -5.20 -13.28 -4.43
C SER A 4 -6.30 -12.62 -3.59
N GLU A 5 -6.18 -12.68 -2.26
CA GLU A 5 -7.10 -12.00 -1.33
C GLU A 5 -6.95 -10.48 -1.43
N VAL A 6 -5.71 -10.00 -1.50
CA VAL A 6 -5.41 -8.57 -1.73
C VAL A 6 -6.00 -8.11 -3.07
N ARG A 7 -5.85 -8.93 -4.11
CA ARG A 7 -6.33 -8.63 -5.47
C ARG A 7 -7.86 -8.55 -5.54
N ALA A 8 -8.56 -9.45 -4.84
CA ALA A 8 -10.01 -9.42 -4.71
C ALA A 8 -10.47 -8.16 -3.96
N TRP A 9 -9.84 -7.86 -2.81
CA TRP A 9 -10.14 -6.64 -2.07
C TRP A 9 -9.91 -5.37 -2.90
N LEU A 10 -8.81 -5.32 -3.66
CA LEU A 10 -8.50 -4.21 -4.56
C LEU A 10 -9.59 -4.05 -5.63
N GLN A 11 -10.05 -5.15 -6.23
CA GLN A 11 -11.10 -5.12 -7.25
C GLN A 11 -12.37 -4.47 -6.69
N ASP A 12 -12.81 -4.90 -5.51
CA ASP A 12 -14.02 -4.39 -4.87
C ASP A 12 -13.91 -2.89 -4.57
N ASN A 13 -12.75 -2.44 -4.10
CA ASN A 13 -12.55 -1.04 -3.70
C ASN A 13 -12.18 -0.11 -4.87
N ALA A 14 -11.60 -0.63 -5.94
CA ALA A 14 -11.35 0.14 -7.17
C ALA A 14 -12.66 0.61 -7.80
N THR A 15 -13.73 -0.20 -7.72
CA THR A 15 -15.07 0.19 -8.21
C THR A 15 -15.66 1.40 -7.49
N MET A 16 -15.18 1.73 -6.28
CA MET A 16 -15.60 2.91 -5.53
C MET A 16 -14.93 4.21 -6.02
N GLN A 17 -13.97 4.12 -6.96
CA GLN A 17 -13.35 5.26 -7.61
C GLN A 17 -13.79 5.34 -9.08
N PRO A 18 -14.95 5.95 -9.37
CA PRO A 18 -15.56 5.89 -10.71
C PRO A 18 -14.74 6.56 -11.82
N ASN A 19 -13.73 7.36 -11.46
CA ASN A 19 -12.89 8.10 -12.41
C ASN A 19 -11.54 7.41 -12.71
N ILE A 20 -11.29 6.23 -12.13
CA ILE A 20 -10.05 5.48 -12.33
C ILE A 20 -10.40 4.14 -12.95
N GLU A 21 -10.10 4.01 -14.24
CA GLU A 21 -10.14 2.73 -14.95
C GLU A 21 -8.75 2.09 -14.88
N LEU A 22 -8.69 0.89 -14.27
CA LEU A 22 -7.45 0.12 -14.16
C LEU A 22 -7.57 -1.13 -15.03
N ALA A 23 -6.59 -1.32 -15.92
CA ALA A 23 -6.47 -2.55 -16.67
C ALA A 23 -6.16 -3.74 -15.72
N PRO A 24 -6.48 -4.98 -16.11
CA PRO A 24 -6.20 -6.17 -15.30
C PRO A 24 -4.74 -6.26 -14.81
N ALA A 25 -3.78 -5.96 -15.68
CA ALA A 25 -2.35 -5.96 -15.34
C ALA A 25 -1.96 -4.85 -14.35
N GLU A 26 -2.64 -3.69 -14.41
CA GLU A 26 -2.43 -2.60 -13.45
C GLU A 26 -2.92 -3.01 -12.06
N LEU A 27 -4.08 -3.67 -12.00
CA LEU A 27 -4.60 -4.20 -10.75
C LEU A 27 -3.70 -5.29 -10.15
N ASP A 28 -3.11 -6.15 -10.99
CA ASP A 28 -2.16 -7.18 -10.52
C ASP A 28 -0.88 -6.55 -9.96
N HIS A 29 -0.37 -5.50 -10.61
CA HIS A 29 0.75 -4.70 -10.11
C HIS A 29 0.41 -4.09 -8.75
N ILE A 30 -0.72 -3.37 -8.64
CA ILE A 30 -1.12 -2.71 -7.39
C ILE A 30 -1.32 -3.74 -6.27
N ALA A 31 -1.95 -4.88 -6.57
CA ALA A 31 -2.14 -5.95 -5.60
C ALA A 31 -0.81 -6.55 -5.12
N MET A 32 0.18 -6.72 -6.01
CA MET A 32 1.54 -7.11 -5.63
C MET A 32 2.16 -6.09 -4.66
N CYS A 33 2.06 -4.80 -4.96
CA CYS A 33 2.56 -3.73 -4.08
C CYS A 33 1.88 -3.72 -2.70
N MET A 34 0.56 -3.88 -2.65
CA MET A 34 -0.19 -3.99 -1.39
C MET A 34 0.18 -5.26 -0.62
N HIS A 35 0.41 -6.38 -1.31
CA HIS A 35 0.90 -7.60 -0.69
C HIS A 35 2.30 -7.41 -0.09
N HIS A 36 3.20 -6.68 -0.75
CA HIS A 36 4.49 -6.31 -0.18
C HIS A 36 4.36 -5.45 1.08
N ILE A 37 3.41 -4.49 1.11
CA ILE A 37 3.10 -3.73 2.34
C ILE A 37 2.64 -4.69 3.46
N TRP A 38 1.75 -5.63 3.15
CA TRP A 38 1.29 -6.63 4.12
C TRP A 38 2.45 -7.48 4.65
N GLN A 39 3.30 -8.02 3.77
CA GLN A 39 4.47 -8.82 4.16
C GLN A 39 5.47 -8.01 4.98
N TRP A 40 5.72 -6.75 4.62
CA TRP A 40 6.55 -5.87 5.44
C TRP A 40 5.97 -5.71 6.84
N TYR A 41 4.66 -5.47 6.94
CA TYR A 41 4.02 -5.21 8.22
C TYR A 41 3.95 -6.46 9.11
N PHE A 42 3.59 -7.62 8.57
CA PHE A 42 3.38 -8.84 9.37
C PHE A 42 4.59 -9.79 9.40
N GLU A 43 5.40 -9.81 8.35
CA GLU A 43 6.55 -10.73 8.22
C GLU A 43 7.92 -10.02 8.30
N GLY A 44 7.94 -8.69 8.31
CA GLY A 44 9.19 -7.92 8.37
C GLY A 44 10.01 -7.93 7.08
N ARG A 45 9.40 -8.30 5.94
CA ARG A 45 10.08 -8.25 4.63
C ARG A 45 10.43 -6.81 4.23
N PRO A 46 11.56 -6.58 3.54
CA PRO A 46 11.94 -5.25 3.10
C PRO A 46 10.98 -4.69 2.05
N LEU A 47 10.84 -3.35 2.03
CA LEU A 47 10.10 -2.62 0.99
C LEU A 47 11.08 -1.92 0.03
N GLY A 48 10.65 -1.76 -1.22
CA GLY A 48 11.31 -0.85 -2.15
C GLY A 48 11.04 0.63 -1.80
N ASP A 49 11.77 1.53 -2.47
CA ASP A 49 11.76 2.97 -2.14
C ASP A 49 10.38 3.62 -2.24
N PHE A 50 9.61 3.28 -3.27
CA PHE A 50 8.25 3.80 -3.43
C PHE A 50 7.35 3.43 -2.25
N LEU A 51 7.26 2.13 -1.91
CA LEU A 51 6.40 1.67 -0.83
C LEU A 51 6.90 2.14 0.54
N THR A 52 8.21 2.28 0.70
CA THR A 52 8.81 2.90 1.90
C THR A 52 8.32 4.33 2.07
N ALA A 53 8.32 5.14 1.00
CA ALA A 53 7.80 6.50 1.05
C ALA A 53 6.30 6.54 1.34
N VAL A 54 5.51 5.59 0.81
CA VAL A 54 4.08 5.45 1.08
C VAL A 54 3.83 5.18 2.56
N VAL A 55 4.47 4.17 3.16
CA VAL A 55 4.22 3.81 4.58
C VAL A 55 4.80 4.83 5.57
N GLN A 56 5.73 5.67 5.14
CA GLN A 56 6.29 6.77 5.94
C GLN A 56 5.51 8.08 5.83
N ASP A 57 4.38 8.12 5.11
CA ASP A 57 3.60 9.33 4.81
C ASP A 57 4.40 10.43 4.11
N LYS A 58 5.41 10.06 3.31
CA LYS A 58 6.21 11.02 2.54
C LYS A 58 5.62 11.22 1.16
N PHE A 59 4.46 11.89 1.11
CA PHE A 59 3.66 12.03 -0.12
C PHE A 59 4.46 12.58 -1.31
N ALA A 60 5.23 13.66 -1.13
CA ALA A 60 6.06 14.22 -2.19
C ALA A 60 7.11 13.21 -2.72
N GLU A 61 7.72 12.43 -1.83
CA GLU A 61 8.71 11.42 -2.17
C GLU A 61 8.08 10.25 -2.94
N ALA A 62 6.89 9.83 -2.50
CA ALA A 62 6.10 8.79 -3.15
C ALA A 62 5.63 9.22 -4.54
N CYS A 63 5.18 10.47 -4.73
CA CYS A 63 4.82 11.03 -6.03
C CYS A 63 5.99 11.00 -7.02
N VAL A 64 7.19 11.33 -6.56
CA VAL A 64 8.41 11.31 -7.40
C VAL A 64 8.80 9.88 -7.80
N ARG A 65 8.60 8.88 -6.93
CA ARG A 65 8.99 7.48 -7.17
C ARG A 65 7.93 6.64 -7.87
N ALA A 66 6.69 7.08 -7.86
CA ALA A 66 5.60 6.32 -8.45
C ALA A 66 5.74 6.25 -9.98
N ASP A 67 5.66 5.04 -10.51
CA ASP A 67 5.35 4.84 -11.92
C ASP A 67 3.90 5.25 -12.24
N ASP A 68 3.51 5.14 -13.50
CA ASP A 68 2.19 5.57 -13.95
C ASP A 68 1.04 4.76 -13.32
N VAL A 69 1.28 3.48 -13.02
CA VAL A 69 0.27 2.61 -12.39
C VAL A 69 0.09 3.01 -10.92
N ASN A 70 1.18 3.18 -10.21
CA ASN A 70 1.19 3.55 -8.80
C ASN A 70 0.65 4.96 -8.55
N ARG A 71 0.83 5.90 -9.49
CA ARG A 71 0.22 7.24 -9.41
C ARG A 71 -1.29 7.21 -9.40
N LYS A 72 -1.92 6.32 -10.18
CA LYS A 72 -3.38 6.14 -10.19
C LYS A 72 -3.90 5.55 -8.87
N ALA A 73 -3.03 4.88 -8.11
CA ALA A 73 -3.43 4.03 -6.99
C ALA A 73 -3.20 4.65 -5.60
N PHE A 74 -2.77 5.92 -5.47
CA PHE A 74 -2.49 6.53 -4.17
C PHE A 74 -3.64 6.42 -3.17
N TYR A 75 -4.87 6.68 -3.60
CA TYR A 75 -6.04 6.53 -2.74
C TYR A 75 -6.24 5.08 -2.29
N LEU A 76 -6.03 4.11 -3.18
CA LEU A 76 -6.16 2.69 -2.87
C LEU A 76 -5.12 2.25 -1.84
N TYR A 77 -3.88 2.75 -1.93
CA TYR A 77 -2.85 2.51 -0.93
C TYR A 77 -3.24 3.06 0.44
N ALA A 78 -3.72 4.31 0.50
CA ALA A 78 -4.17 4.92 1.74
C ALA A 78 -5.34 4.12 2.36
N LEU A 79 -6.30 3.70 1.53
CA LEU A 79 -7.45 2.90 1.97
C LEU A 79 -7.01 1.52 2.49
N PHE A 80 -6.06 0.87 1.81
CA PHE A 80 -5.52 -0.42 2.22
C PHE A 80 -4.80 -0.31 3.57
N LEU A 81 -3.96 0.70 3.75
CA LEU A 81 -3.27 0.96 5.01
C LEU A 81 -4.26 1.17 6.16
N ALA A 82 -5.32 1.96 5.94
CA ALA A 82 -6.34 2.23 6.95
C ALA A 82 -7.17 0.99 7.33
N ASN A 83 -7.54 0.16 6.36
CA ASN A 83 -8.49 -0.94 6.58
C ASN A 83 -7.86 -2.30 6.84
N LYS A 84 -6.66 -2.56 6.27
CA LYS A 84 -6.04 -3.90 6.30
C LYS A 84 -4.77 -3.98 7.11
N ILE A 85 -4.09 -2.84 7.32
CA ILE A 85 -2.87 -2.80 8.14
C ILE A 85 -3.17 -2.23 9.54
N GLY A 86 -3.86 -1.09 9.61
CA GLY A 86 -4.25 -0.42 10.85
C GLY A 86 -3.35 0.78 11.18
N PHE A 87 -3.89 1.79 11.87
CA PHE A 87 -3.29 3.13 12.03
C PHE A 87 -1.88 3.17 12.65
N ASN A 88 -1.42 2.12 13.32
CA ASN A 88 -0.10 2.03 13.92
C ASN A 88 1.02 1.65 12.93
N TYR A 89 0.71 1.41 11.64
CA TYR A 89 1.73 1.13 10.62
C TYR A 89 2.81 2.22 10.56
N ARG A 90 2.42 3.47 10.82
CA ARG A 90 3.32 4.62 10.76
C ARG A 90 4.40 4.58 11.84
N ASP A 91 4.06 4.12 13.05
CA ASP A 91 5.03 4.01 14.14
C ASP A 91 6.12 2.99 13.79
N LYS A 92 5.70 1.86 13.17
CA LYS A 92 6.64 0.87 12.62
C LYS A 92 7.50 1.45 11.51
N ALA A 93 6.91 2.21 10.57
CA ALA A 93 7.64 2.82 9.46
C ALA A 93 8.69 3.85 9.90
N LEU A 94 8.45 4.53 11.02
CA LEU A 94 9.34 5.53 11.60
C LEU A 94 10.33 4.94 12.63
N GLY A 95 10.29 3.64 12.89
CA GLY A 95 11.15 2.99 13.88
C GLY A 95 10.88 3.45 15.32
N LYS A 96 9.68 3.95 15.61
CA LYS A 96 9.30 4.32 16.97
C LYS A 96 9.14 3.03 17.79
N LYS A 97 9.97 2.87 18.83
CA LYS A 97 9.77 1.84 19.84
C LYS A 97 8.46 2.14 20.57
N LYS A 98 7.66 1.11 20.88
CA LYS A 98 6.61 1.25 21.90
C LYS A 98 7.32 1.67 23.19
N GLU A 99 6.97 2.84 23.72
CA GLU A 99 7.35 3.19 25.09
C GLU A 99 6.56 2.27 26.03
N GLY A 100 7.26 1.37 26.72
CA GLY A 100 6.71 0.53 27.79
C GLY A 100 6.37 -0.90 27.38
N ASP A 101 7.33 -1.81 27.60
CA ASP A 101 7.07 -3.15 28.16
C ASP A 101 7.54 -3.13 29.62
#